data_AF-W1VI17-F1
#
_entry.id   AF-W1VI17-F1
#
_cell.length_a   1.000
_cell.length_b   1.000
_cell.length_c   1.000
_cell.angle_alpha   90.00
_cell.angle_beta   90.00
_cell.angle_gamma   90.00
#
_symmetry.space_group_name_H-M   'P 1'
#
loop_
_entity.id
_entity.type
_entity.pdbx_description
1 polymer ?
#
loop_
_entity_poly.entity_id
_entity_poly.type
_entity_poly.pdbx_seq_one_letter_code
_entity_poly.pdbx_strand_id
1 'polypeptide(L)' 'AAGRLVSSNTEAYSYLGESILAWPDQQTLAALIQDCGWSEVGYKNLSGGIVAVHRATRPAQAPAPRP' A
#
# COMPACT_ATOMS: atom_id res chain seq x y z
N ALA A 1 21.60 9.50 29.35
CA ALA A 1 21.10 8.11 29.22
C ALA A 1 19.58 8.17 29.16
N ALA A 2 18.99 8.05 27.97
CA ALA A 2 17.53 8.10 27.79
C ALA A 2 16.99 6.66 27.78
N GLY A 3 16.08 6.39 28.70
CA GLY A 3 15.62 5.06 29.08
C GLY A 3 14.87 4.33 27.96
N ARG A 4 15.34 3.11 27.66
CA ARG A 4 14.56 2.05 27.03
C ARG A 4 13.35 1.74 27.92
N LEU A 5 12.19 2.31 27.59
CA LEU A 5 10.91 1.75 28.01
C LEU A 5 10.70 0.46 27.22
N VAL A 6 11.16 -0.65 27.80
CA VAL A 6 10.98 -2.01 27.29
C VAL A 6 9.50 -2.34 27.38
N SER A 7 8.76 -2.01 26.32
CA SER A 7 7.48 -2.65 26.03
C SER A 7 7.77 -4.11 25.71
N SER A 8 6.98 -5.01 26.28
CA SER A 8 7.05 -6.48 26.23
C SER A 8 6.85 -7.09 24.83
N ASN A 9 7.15 -6.34 23.76
CA ASN A 9 7.09 -6.79 22.37
C ASN A 9 8.10 -6.01 21.50
N THR A 10 9.37 -5.97 21.91
CA THR A 10 10.44 -5.26 21.18
C THR A 10 10.53 -5.72 19.72
N GLU A 11 10.25 -7.00 19.45
CA GLU A 11 10.23 -7.57 18.11
C GLU A 11 9.13 -6.96 17.22
N ALA A 12 7.90 -6.78 17.72
CA ALA A 12 6.83 -6.21 16.90
C ALA A 12 7.05 -4.73 16.57
N TYR A 13 7.70 -3.96 17.45
CA TYR A 13 8.07 -2.58 17.14
C TYR A 13 9.20 -2.50 16.11
N SER A 14 10.16 -3.44 16.16
CA SER A 14 11.18 -3.58 15.11
C SER A 14 10.53 -3.96 13.77
N TYR A 15 9.67 -4.98 13.75
CA TYR A 15 8.97 -5.41 12.55
C TYR A 15 8.10 -4.31 11.94
N LEU A 16 7.42 -3.51 12.77
CA LEU A 16 6.65 -2.36 12.29
C LEU A 16 7.54 -1.35 11.56
N GLY A 17 8.69 -0.99 12.13
CA GLY A 17 9.63 -0.09 11.48
C GLY A 17 10.18 -0.64 10.16
N GLU A 18 10.60 -1.91 10.18
CA GLU A 18 11.12 -2.59 8.99
C GLU A 18 10.07 -2.72 7.88
N SER A 19 8.84 -3.09 8.23
CA SER A 19 7.74 -3.24 7.26
C SER A 19 7.30 -1.91 6.66
N ILE A 20 7.31 -0.81 7.42
CA ILE A 20 7.03 0.53 6.88
C ILE A 20 8.10 0.93 5.85
N LEU A 21 9.38 0.66 6.14
CA LEU A 21 10.48 1.00 5.22
C LEU A 21 10.51 0.10 3.97
N ALA A 22 10.11 -1.15 4.11
CA ALA A 22 10.01 -2.10 3.00
C ALA A 22 8.75 -1.89 2.15
N TRP A 23 7.77 -1.13 2.64
CA TRP A 23 6.52 -0.88 1.92
C TRP A 23 6.78 0.00 0.69
N PRO A 24 6.16 -0.30 -0.47
CA PRO A 24 6.33 0.54 -1.65
C PRO A 24 5.81 1.96 -1.42
N ASP A 25 6.44 2.94 -2.04
CA ASP A 25 5.86 4.29 -2.10
C ASP A 25 4.52 4.29 -2.86
N GLN A 26 3.79 5.41 -2.78
CA GLN A 26 2.42 5.46 -3.31
C GLN A 26 2.35 5.26 -4.82
N GLN A 27 3.33 5.77 -5.57
CA GLN A 27 3.37 5.63 -7.02
C GLN A 27 3.74 4.20 -7.41
N THR A 28 4.73 3.61 -6.74
CA THR A 28 5.13 2.22 -6.98
C THR A 28 3.97 1.26 -6.68
N LEU A 29 3.26 1.42 -5.57
CA LEU A 29 2.10 0.59 -5.28
C LEU A 29 0.97 0.78 -6.30
N ALA A 30 0.73 2.01 -6.77
CA ALA A 30 -0.25 2.27 -7.81
C ALA A 30 0.11 1.61 -9.16
N ALA A 31 1.40 1.54 -9.50
CA ALA A 31 1.87 0.80 -10.67
C ALA A 31 1.64 -0.71 -10.51
N LEU A 32 1.97 -1.28 -9.35
CA LEU A 32 1.72 -2.70 -9.06
C LEU A 32 0.23 -3.08 -9.16
N ILE A 33 -0.67 -2.19 -8.71
CA ILE A 33 -2.12 -2.40 -8.84
C ILE A 33 -2.54 -2.38 -10.33
N GLN A 34 -1.98 -1.49 -11.15
CA GLN A 34 -2.23 -1.46 -12.59
C GLN A 34 -1.71 -2.72 -13.29
N ASP A 35 -0.52 -3.18 -12.95
CA ASP A 35 0.10 -4.40 -13.50
C ASP A 35 -0.72 -5.65 -13.18
N CYS A 36 -1.44 -5.63 -12.05
CA CYS A 36 -2.41 -6.67 -11.68
C CYS A 36 -3.72 -6.62 -12.50
N GLY A 37 -3.82 -5.71 -13.48
CA GLY A 37 -4.96 -5.59 -14.39
C GLY A 37 -6.13 -4.77 -13.84
N TRP A 38 -5.94 -3.99 -12.78
CA TRP A 38 -6.97 -3.07 -12.30
C TRP A 38 -6.97 -1.76 -13.11
N SER A 39 -8.14 -1.15 -13.28
CA SER A 39 -8.33 0.10 -14.01
C SER A 39 -8.59 1.27 -13.05
N GLU A 40 -8.49 2.51 -13.57
CA GLU A 40 -8.75 3.76 -12.83
C GLU A 40 -7.99 3.85 -11.49
N VAL A 41 -6.75 3.38 -11.51
CA VAL A 41 -5.91 3.33 -10.31
C VAL A 41 -5.50 4.74 -9.91
N GLY A 42 -5.75 5.08 -8.65
CA GLY A 42 -5.32 6.33 -8.05
C GLY A 42 -5.11 6.18 -6.54
N TYR A 43 -4.49 7.18 -5.95
CA TYR A 43 -4.30 7.24 -4.51
C TYR A 43 -4.48 8.65 -3.98
N LYS A 44 -4.78 8.74 -2.69
CA LYS A 44 -4.83 10.00 -1.96
C LYS A 44 -3.99 9.91 -0.70
N ASN A 45 -3.07 10.86 -0.56
CA ASN A 45 -2.27 11.02 0.65
C ASN A 45 -3.11 11.62 1.78
N LEU A 46 -2.94 11.06 2.97
CA LEU A 46 -3.50 11.52 4.24
C LEU A 46 -2.34 11.85 5.19
N SER A 47 -2.58 12.76 6.13
CA SER A 47 -1.57 13.15 7.14
C SER A 47 -0.21 13.52 6.54
N GLY A 48 -0.20 14.27 5.43
CA GLY A 48 1.04 14.69 4.75
C GLY A 48 1.81 13.56 4.04
N GLY A 49 1.19 12.40 3.82
CA GLY A 49 1.83 11.27 3.12
C GLY A 49 2.30 10.13 4.04
N ILE A 50 2.07 10.23 5.36
CA ILE A 50 2.32 9.12 6.29
C ILE A 50 1.42 7.93 5.96
N VAL A 51 0.19 8.20 5.49
CA VAL A 51 -0.77 7.18 5.06
C VAL A 51 -1.29 7.56 3.68
N ALA A 52 -1.58 6.56 2.85
CA ALA A 52 -2.27 6.75 1.58
C ALA A 52 -3.41 5.73 1.43
N VAL A 53 -4.48 6.15 0.78
CA VAL A 53 -5.59 5.28 0.38
C VAL A 53 -5.54 5.10 -1.13
N HIS A 54 -5.35 3.86 -1.58
CA HIS A 54 -5.40 3.49 -2.99
C HIS A 54 -6.81 3.02 -3.36
N ARG A 55 -7.27 3.41 -4.56
CA ARG A 55 -8.56 3.01 -5.12
C ARG A 55 -8.36 2.58 -6.56
N ALA A 56 -9.04 1.51 -6.96
CA ALA A 56 -9.07 1.02 -8.33
C ALA A 56 -10.41 0.34 -8.62
N THR A 57 -10.74 0.22 -9.91
CA THR A 57 -11.92 -0.49 -10.41
C THR A 57 -11.50 -1.78 -11.09
N ARG A 58 -12.28 -2.84 -10.92
CA ARG A 58 -12.06 -4.06 -11.70
C ARG A 58 -12.51 -3.75 -13.13
N PRO A 59 -11.68 -4.00 -14.16
CA PRO A 59 -12.10 -3.79 -15.53
C PRO A 59 -13.33 -4.65 -15.82
N ALA A 60 -14.32 -4.07 -16.50
CA ALA A 60 -15.44 -4.85 -17.00
C ALA A 60 -14.89 -5.92 -17.96
N GLN A 61 -15.30 -7.18 -17.79
CA GLN A 61 -15.05 -8.18 -18.81
C GLN A 61 -15.76 -7.71 -20.08
N ALA A 62 -15.00 -7.54 -21.16
CA ALA A 62 -15.60 -7.30 -22.46
C ALA A 62 -16.56 -8.47 -22.76
N PRO A 63 -17.79 -8.21 -23.24
CA PRO A 63 -18.67 -9.28 -23.65
C PRO A 63 -17.96 -10.13 -24.71
N ALA A 64 -18.06 -11.46 -24.58
CA ALA A 64 -17.45 -12.39 -25.52
C ALA A 64 -17.84 -12.02 -26.97
N PRO A 65 -16.91 -12.10 -27.93
CA PRO A 65 -17.23 -11.81 -29.32
C PRO A 65 -18.39 -12.70 -29.77
N ARG A 66 -19.41 -12.09 -30.36
CA ARG A 66 -20.52 -12.81 -30.99
C ARG A 66 -19.94 -13.57 -32.21
N PRO A 67 -20.32 -14.84 -32.44
CA PRO A 67 -19.87 -15.59 -33.61
C PRO A 67 -20.24 -14.91 -34.92
#